data_AF-A0A418CR19-F1
#
_entry.id   AF-A0A418CR19-F1
#
_cell.length_a   1.000
_cell.length_b   1.000
_cell.length_c   1.000
_cell.angle_alpha   90.00
_cell.angle_beta   90.00
_cell.angle_gamma   90.00
#
_symmetry.space_group_name_H-M   'P 1'
#
loop_
_entity.id
_entity.type
_entity.pdbx_description
1 polymer ?
#
loop_
_entity_poly.entity_id
_entity_poly.type
_entity_poly.pdbx_seq_one_letter_code
_entity_poly.pdbx_strand_id
1 'polypeptide(L)'
;MTIACFHLTCKQASDESIYDFISRRFSPVVANRLLDPMVSGIFGGNIRHLSIRSCFGLLWDMEQSHGSIVRAMLFGSSPKSTTLLDGTAHSSFVKTGSKAMSMSFTHGMQTFTDALAAHIEVLLADATSTPWSTQHGGGVVVRVRDAGASAAETIVADHVFSALPAPRLAPLVQSVAPSAAAALSRLPFTSLGVVTL
;
A
#
# COMPACT_ATOMS: atom_id res chain seq x y z
N MET A 1 -13.38 37.00 19.40
CA MET A 1 -12.80 36.31 18.25
C MET A 1 -11.67 35.44 18.79
N THR A 2 -12.02 34.24 19.25
CA THR A 2 -11.16 33.42 20.12
C THR A 2 -10.21 32.61 19.25
N ILE A 3 -8.92 33.00 19.25
CA ILE A 3 -7.83 32.19 18.72
C ILE A 3 -7.68 31.01 19.68
N ALA A 4 -8.26 29.86 19.32
CA ALA A 4 -8.05 28.62 20.05
C ALA A 4 -6.56 28.25 19.92
N CYS A 5 -5.88 28.25 21.07
CA CYS A 5 -4.47 27.96 21.18
C CYS A 5 -4.17 26.52 20.71
N PHE A 6 -3.52 26.38 19.56
CA PHE A 6 -3.11 25.10 18.93
C PHE A 6 -1.94 24.42 19.67
N HIS A 7 -1.93 24.44 21.00
CA HIS A 7 -0.91 23.74 21.80
C HIS A 7 -1.47 22.42 22.32
N LEU A 8 -1.80 21.52 21.40
CA LEU A 8 -2.12 20.12 21.72
C LEU A 8 -0.80 19.34 21.78
N THR A 9 -0.48 18.88 22.98
CA THR A 9 0.66 18.03 23.32
C THR A 9 0.81 16.87 22.35
N CYS A 10 2.05 16.66 21.88
CA CYS A 10 2.43 15.51 21.06
C CYS A 10 2.28 14.25 21.93
N LYS A 11 1.18 13.50 21.73
CA LYS A 11 0.95 12.24 22.44
C LYS A 11 2.00 11.25 21.93
N GLN A 12 2.89 10.81 22.80
CA GLN A 12 3.94 9.85 22.43
C GLN A 12 3.34 8.54 21.90
N ALA A 13 3.80 8.17 20.69
CA ALA A 13 4.07 6.80 20.21
C ALA A 13 2.93 5.76 20.04
N SER A 14 1.65 6.11 20.15
CA SER A 14 0.56 5.19 19.77
C SER A 14 -0.01 5.57 18.40
N ASP A 15 -0.13 4.59 17.51
CA ASP A 15 -0.93 4.75 16.29
C ASP A 15 -2.37 5.18 16.65
N GLU A 16 -2.96 6.06 15.86
CA GLU A 16 -4.33 6.56 16.07
C GLU A 16 -5.15 6.49 14.78
N SER A 17 -6.47 6.49 14.92
CA SER A 17 -7.36 6.43 13.76
C SER A 17 -7.32 7.73 12.96
N ILE A 18 -7.60 7.66 11.65
CA ILE A 18 -7.77 8.86 10.81
C ILE A 18 -8.85 9.77 11.41
N TYR A 19 -9.95 9.20 11.91
CA TYR A 19 -11.02 9.96 12.53
C TYR A 19 -10.53 10.76 13.74
N ASP A 20 -9.83 10.12 14.68
CA ASP A 20 -9.39 10.77 15.92
C ASP A 20 -8.36 11.86 15.63
N PHE A 21 -7.39 11.57 14.75
CA PHE A 21 -6.36 12.53 14.34
C PHE A 21 -6.99 13.79 13.72
N ILE A 22 -7.89 13.61 12.74
CA ILE A 22 -8.50 14.72 12.01
C ILE A 22 -9.50 15.48 12.89
N SER A 23 -10.25 14.78 13.74
CA SER A 23 -11.18 15.41 14.68
C SER A 23 -10.44 16.29 15.68
N ARG A 24 -9.28 15.81 16.18
CA ARG A 24 -8.41 16.54 17.11
C ARG A 24 -7.73 17.75 16.47
N ARG A 25 -7.30 17.65 15.21
CA ARG A 25 -6.56 18.71 14.52
C ARG A 25 -7.42 19.73 13.78
N PHE A 26 -8.61 19.33 13.33
CA PHE A 26 -9.50 20.18 12.55
C PHE A 26 -10.89 20.26 13.19
N SER A 27 -11.69 19.20 13.02
CA SER A 27 -13.04 19.10 13.57
C SER A 27 -13.66 17.74 13.24
N PRO A 28 -14.53 17.19 14.10
CA PRO A 28 -15.35 16.02 13.76
C PRO A 28 -16.17 16.21 12.47
N VAL A 29 -16.57 17.45 12.14
CA VAL A 29 -17.30 17.73 10.89
C VAL A 29 -16.42 17.49 9.67
N VAL A 30 -15.16 17.90 9.73
CA VAL A 30 -14.18 17.68 8.65
C VAL A 30 -13.88 16.19 8.51
N ALA A 31 -13.70 15.49 9.62
CA ALA A 31 -13.50 14.04 9.61
C ALA A 31 -14.66 13.31 8.91
N ASN A 32 -15.90 13.57 9.31
CA ASN A 32 -17.07 12.85 8.78
C ASN A 32 -17.50 13.29 7.37
N ARG A 33 -17.37 14.57 7.01
CA ARG A 33 -17.94 15.07 5.74
C ARG A 33 -16.93 15.20 4.61
N LEU A 34 -15.63 15.19 4.91
CA LEU A 34 -14.58 15.32 3.91
C LEU A 34 -13.68 14.09 3.87
N LEU A 35 -13.14 13.68 5.02
CA LEU A 35 -12.16 12.59 5.04
C LEU A 35 -12.81 11.21 4.92
N ASP A 36 -13.99 11.00 5.51
CA ASP A 36 -14.73 9.73 5.38
C ASP A 36 -15.02 9.35 3.91
N PRO A 37 -15.66 10.20 3.08
CA PRO A 37 -15.90 9.86 1.67
C PRO A 37 -14.60 9.72 0.86
N MET A 38 -13.58 10.53 1.16
CA MET A 38 -12.27 10.45 0.50
C MET A 38 -11.59 9.10 0.78
N VAL A 39 -11.54 8.70 2.05
CA VAL A 39 -10.90 7.45 2.47
C VAL A 39 -11.69 6.23 1.97
N SER A 40 -13.02 6.32 1.96
CA SER A 40 -13.85 5.29 1.33
C SER A 40 -13.53 5.15 -0.18
N GLY A 41 -13.34 6.27 -0.89
CA GLY A 41 -12.95 6.25 -2.31
C GLY A 41 -11.55 5.71 -2.60
N ILE A 42 -10.58 5.93 -1.71
CA ILE A 42 -9.17 5.51 -1.91
C ILE A 42 -8.93 4.09 -1.38
N PHE A 43 -9.39 3.80 -0.17
CA PHE A 43 -9.09 2.56 0.56
C PHE A 43 -10.28 1.61 0.68
N GLY A 44 -11.51 2.05 0.37
CA GLY A 44 -12.72 1.24 0.60
C GLY A 44 -12.93 0.90 2.07
N GLY A 45 -12.48 1.76 2.99
CA GLY A 45 -12.42 1.48 4.43
C GLY A 45 -13.01 2.56 5.31
N ASN A 46 -13.08 2.28 6.62
CA ASN A 46 -13.69 3.15 7.64
C ASN A 46 -12.61 3.95 8.39
N ILE A 47 -12.73 5.28 8.41
CA ILE A 47 -11.76 6.19 9.03
C ILE A 47 -11.57 6.00 10.54
N ARG A 48 -12.50 5.32 11.23
CA ARG A 48 -12.42 5.02 12.67
C ARG A 48 -11.50 3.84 12.98
N HIS A 49 -11.16 3.02 11.98
CA HIS A 49 -10.34 1.83 12.14
C HIS A 49 -9.00 1.92 11.40
N LEU A 50 -8.92 2.78 10.38
CA LEU A 50 -7.69 2.96 9.61
C LEU A 50 -6.70 3.88 10.32
N SER A 51 -5.43 3.47 10.29
CA SER A 51 -4.29 4.19 10.86
C SER A 51 -3.96 5.46 10.07
N ILE A 52 -3.87 6.61 10.74
CA ILE A 52 -3.38 7.84 10.08
C ILE A 52 -1.92 7.70 9.65
N ARG A 53 -1.11 7.02 10.47
CA ARG A 53 0.32 6.83 10.20
C ARG A 53 0.55 5.98 8.95
N SER A 54 -0.27 4.96 8.75
CA SER A 54 -0.16 4.05 7.60
C SER A 54 -0.79 4.62 6.33
N CYS A 55 -1.97 5.25 6.43
CA CYS A 55 -2.70 5.77 5.27
C CYS A 55 -2.24 7.16 4.82
N PHE A 56 -1.77 8.00 5.75
CA PHE A 56 -1.40 9.40 5.51
C PHE A 56 -0.11 9.78 6.25
N GLY A 57 0.94 8.95 6.11
CA GLY A 57 2.23 9.12 6.79
C GLY A 57 2.84 10.53 6.65
N LEU A 58 2.68 11.18 5.50
CA LEU A 58 3.14 12.57 5.31
C LEU A 58 2.47 13.56 6.28
N LEU A 59 1.15 13.44 6.49
CA LEU A 59 0.43 14.32 7.42
C LEU A 59 0.81 14.04 8.87
N TRP A 60 1.04 12.76 9.19
CA TRP A 60 1.58 12.34 10.48
C TRP A 60 2.96 12.98 10.70
N ASP A 61 3.89 12.81 9.77
CA ASP A 61 5.25 13.34 9.89
C ASP A 61 5.28 14.87 9.99
N MET A 62 4.43 15.56 9.23
CA MET A 62 4.25 17.01 9.33
C MET A 62 3.79 17.45 10.73
N GLU A 63 2.83 16.75 11.31
CA GLU A 63 2.34 17.03 12.65
C GLU A 63 3.40 16.73 13.72
N GLN A 64 4.14 15.62 13.60
CA GLN A 64 5.17 15.24 14.56
C GLN A 64 6.37 16.19 14.52
N SER A 65 6.81 16.59 13.32
CA SER A 65 7.96 17.48 13.15
C SER A 65 7.66 18.94 13.46
N HIS A 66 6.46 19.43 13.12
CA HIS A 66 6.12 20.85 13.26
C HIS A 66 5.02 21.12 14.30
N GLY A 67 4.51 20.13 15.03
CA GLY A 67 3.43 20.29 16.02
C GLY A 67 2.06 20.71 15.46
N SER A 68 2.00 21.07 14.17
CA SER A 68 0.82 21.52 13.45
C SER A 68 0.99 21.29 11.95
N ILE A 69 -0.01 20.68 11.33
CA ILE A 69 -0.04 20.40 9.88
C ILE A 69 -0.05 21.70 9.08
N VAL A 70 -0.86 22.67 9.50
CA VAL A 70 -0.96 23.98 8.81
C VAL A 70 0.38 24.71 8.88
N ARG A 71 1.07 24.65 10.02
CA ARG A 71 2.41 25.23 10.17
C ARG A 71 3.42 24.56 9.25
N ALA A 72 3.39 23.23 9.16
CA ALA A 72 4.25 22.47 8.25
C ALA A 72 3.99 22.82 6.78
N MET A 73 2.74 23.03 6.37
CA MET A 73 2.40 23.38 4.99
C MET A 73 2.83 24.81 4.62
N LEU A 74 2.78 25.75 5.57
CA LEU A 74 3.14 27.16 5.32
C LEU A 74 4.65 27.42 5.40
N PHE A 75 5.35 26.74 6.32
CA PHE A 75 6.75 27.02 6.62
C PHE A 75 7.69 25.84 6.31
N GLY A 76 7.15 24.67 5.98
CA GLY A 76 7.94 23.50 5.65
C GLY A 76 8.42 23.55 4.20
N SER A 77 9.72 23.41 4.02
CA SER A 77 10.33 23.05 2.74
C SER A 77 10.37 21.53 2.67
N SER A 78 9.47 20.91 1.89
CA SER A 78 9.64 19.49 1.55
C SER A 78 10.53 19.41 0.30
N PRO A 79 11.74 18.82 0.38
CA PRO A 79 12.59 18.66 -0.79
C PRO A 79 11.90 17.70 -1.77
N LYS A 80 11.49 18.24 -2.93
CA LYS A 80 11.02 17.39 -4.03
C LYS A 80 12.24 16.68 -4.60
N SER A 81 12.32 15.36 -4.42
CA SER A 81 13.34 14.56 -5.08
C SER A 81 13.24 14.78 -6.59
N THR A 82 14.35 15.14 -7.22
CA THR A 82 14.46 15.31 -8.68
C THR A 82 15.06 14.09 -9.35
N THR A 83 15.40 13.08 -8.55
CA THR A 83 16.06 11.84 -8.95
C THR A 83 15.20 10.62 -8.58
N LEU A 84 15.25 9.62 -9.44
CA LEU A 84 14.74 8.28 -9.18
C LEU A 84 15.62 7.57 -8.13
N LEU A 85 15.18 6.39 -7.68
CA LEU A 85 15.87 5.59 -6.67
C LEU A 85 17.28 5.14 -7.09
N ASP A 86 17.52 5.04 -8.40
CA ASP A 86 18.82 4.71 -9.00
C ASP A 86 19.73 5.94 -9.19
N GLY A 87 19.30 7.12 -8.74
CA GLY A 87 20.03 8.38 -8.87
C GLY A 87 19.86 9.08 -10.23
N THR A 88 19.12 8.49 -11.18
CA THR A 88 18.89 9.10 -12.48
C THR A 88 17.88 10.26 -12.39
N ALA A 89 18.07 11.29 -13.21
CA ALA A 89 17.15 12.42 -13.23
C ALA A 89 15.79 12.02 -13.83
N HIS A 90 14.71 12.62 -13.34
CA HIS A 90 13.38 12.38 -13.91
C HIS A 90 13.35 12.69 -15.41
N SER A 91 12.82 11.76 -16.20
CA SER A 91 12.64 11.93 -17.65
C SER A 91 11.67 13.08 -17.95
N SER A 92 11.70 13.58 -19.18
CA SER A 92 10.74 14.61 -19.64
C SER A 92 9.30 14.13 -19.51
N PHE A 93 9.05 12.84 -19.77
CA PHE A 93 7.77 12.19 -19.56
C PHE A 93 7.33 12.28 -18.09
N VAL A 94 8.17 11.88 -17.13
CA VAL A 94 7.85 11.93 -15.70
C VAL A 94 7.58 13.37 -15.24
N LYS A 95 8.40 14.33 -15.67
CA LYS A 95 8.23 15.76 -15.34
C LYS A 95 6.92 16.35 -15.87
N THR A 96 6.47 15.88 -17.03
CA THR A 96 5.22 16.32 -17.65
C THR A 96 4.04 15.64 -16.97
N GLY A 97 4.12 14.32 -16.80
CA GLY A 97 3.09 13.49 -16.16
C GLY A 97 2.87 13.84 -14.69
N SER A 98 3.91 14.29 -13.97
CA SER A 98 3.78 14.68 -12.55
C SER A 98 2.88 15.89 -12.31
N LYS A 99 2.46 16.59 -13.37
CA LYS A 99 1.50 17.70 -13.29
C LYS A 99 0.05 17.25 -13.50
N ALA A 100 -0.18 16.04 -14.01
CA ALA A 100 -1.52 15.53 -14.24
C ALA A 100 -2.16 15.10 -12.91
N MET A 101 -3.45 15.40 -12.75
CA MET A 101 -4.22 14.96 -11.58
C MET A 101 -4.55 13.46 -11.62
N SER A 102 -4.72 12.90 -12.82
CA SER A 102 -4.92 11.47 -13.08
C SER A 102 -4.55 11.16 -14.54
N MET A 103 -4.16 9.92 -14.82
CA MET A 103 -3.81 9.44 -16.16
C MET A 103 -4.35 8.01 -16.34
N SER A 104 -4.68 7.66 -17.59
CA SER A 104 -5.09 6.32 -18.00
C SER A 104 -4.62 6.07 -19.43
N PHE A 105 -4.77 4.85 -19.92
CA PHE A 105 -4.48 4.45 -21.31
C PHE A 105 -5.76 4.48 -22.16
N THR A 106 -5.61 4.71 -23.46
CA THR A 106 -6.74 4.77 -24.41
C THR A 106 -7.58 3.49 -24.44
N HIS A 107 -6.97 2.33 -24.22
CA HIS A 107 -7.64 1.03 -24.16
C HIS A 107 -7.75 0.49 -22.72
N GLY A 108 -7.75 1.38 -21.73
CA GLY A 108 -7.87 1.02 -20.31
C GLY A 108 -6.58 0.50 -19.68
N MET A 109 -6.59 0.38 -18.34
CA MET A 109 -5.38 0.04 -17.56
C MET A 109 -4.82 -1.36 -17.84
N GLN A 110 -5.62 -2.26 -18.41
CA GLN A 110 -5.15 -3.57 -18.87
C GLN A 110 -4.05 -3.45 -19.93
N THR A 111 -4.03 -2.37 -20.71
CA THR A 111 -2.95 -2.06 -21.67
C THR A 111 -1.57 -2.14 -21.00
N PHE A 112 -1.45 -1.68 -19.76
CA PHE A 112 -0.19 -1.71 -19.01
C PHE A 112 0.22 -3.13 -18.62
N THR A 113 -0.73 -3.93 -18.11
CA THR A 113 -0.45 -5.31 -17.69
C THR A 113 -0.17 -6.22 -18.87
N ASP A 114 -0.87 -6.05 -19.99
CA ASP A 114 -0.65 -6.82 -21.22
C ASP A 114 0.75 -6.51 -21.80
N ALA A 115 1.14 -5.23 -21.82
CA ALA A 115 2.47 -4.83 -22.25
C ALA A 115 3.56 -5.42 -21.34
N LEU A 116 3.36 -5.44 -20.03
CA LEU A 116 4.32 -6.06 -19.10
C LEU A 116 4.42 -7.57 -19.32
N ALA A 117 3.29 -8.26 -19.47
CA ALA A 117 3.25 -9.70 -19.73
C ALA A 117 4.02 -10.08 -21.01
N ALA A 118 3.93 -9.27 -22.06
CA ALA A 118 4.67 -9.50 -23.31
C ALA A 118 6.21 -9.41 -23.17
N HIS A 119 6.72 -8.83 -22.08
CA HIS A 119 8.17 -8.72 -21.81
C HIS A 119 8.67 -9.73 -20.76
N ILE A 120 7.81 -10.62 -20.27
CA ILE A 120 8.19 -11.66 -19.29
C ILE A 120 8.41 -12.97 -20.03
N GLU A 121 9.63 -13.53 -19.91
CA GLU A 121 10.01 -14.77 -20.60
C GLU A 121 9.27 -16.01 -20.08
N VAL A 122 9.06 -16.10 -18.77
CA VAL A 122 8.37 -17.22 -18.12
C VAL A 122 7.25 -16.67 -17.27
N LEU A 123 6.01 -16.96 -17.70
CA LEU A 123 4.79 -16.54 -17.01
C LEU A 123 3.85 -17.74 -16.89
N LEU A 124 3.52 -18.12 -15.66
CA LEU A 124 2.45 -19.07 -15.37
C LEU A 124 1.18 -18.27 -15.08
N ALA A 125 0.16 -18.43 -15.92
CA ALA A 125 -1.07 -17.66 -15.84
C ALA A 125 -2.10 -18.37 -14.96
N ASP A 126 -2.65 -17.66 -13.96
CA ASP A 126 -3.63 -18.23 -13.01
C ASP A 126 -3.10 -19.42 -12.19
N ALA A 127 -1.80 -19.40 -11.90
CA ALA A 127 -1.16 -20.47 -11.18
C ALA A 127 -1.48 -20.47 -9.68
N THR A 128 -1.62 -21.66 -9.11
CA THR A 128 -1.82 -21.87 -7.67
C THR A 128 -0.55 -22.41 -7.02
N SER A 129 -0.23 -21.93 -5.82
CA SER A 129 0.92 -22.41 -5.05
C SER A 129 0.46 -23.26 -3.87
N THR A 130 1.19 -24.33 -3.56
CA THR A 130 1.02 -25.05 -2.29
C THR A 130 1.92 -24.43 -1.20
N PRO A 131 1.74 -24.78 0.09
CA PRO A 131 2.64 -24.31 1.14
C PRO A 131 4.11 -24.52 0.80
N TRP A 132 4.91 -23.50 1.08
CA TRP A 132 6.33 -23.47 0.78
C TRP A 132 7.09 -24.32 1.78
N SER A 133 8.24 -24.83 1.37
CA SER A 133 9.14 -25.54 2.27
C SER A 133 10.58 -25.10 2.05
N THR A 134 11.44 -25.44 2.99
CA THR A 134 12.88 -25.26 2.83
C THR A 134 13.52 -26.57 2.39
N GLN A 135 14.61 -26.48 1.63
CA GLN A 135 15.43 -27.64 1.27
C GLN A 135 16.56 -27.83 2.29
N HIS A 136 16.97 -29.09 2.50
CA HIS A 136 18.22 -29.39 3.21
C HIS A 136 19.42 -28.87 2.39
N GLY A 137 20.08 -27.82 2.89
CA GLY A 137 21.21 -27.15 2.22
C GLY A 137 20.98 -25.68 1.86
N GLY A 138 19.77 -25.15 2.07
CA GLY A 138 19.40 -23.78 1.74
C GLY A 138 18.45 -23.72 0.53
N GLY A 139 17.72 -22.61 0.40
CA GLY A 139 16.73 -22.40 -0.66
C GLY A 139 15.29 -22.73 -0.24
N VAL A 140 14.35 -22.08 -0.94
CA VAL A 140 12.91 -22.22 -0.78
C VAL A 140 12.37 -23.05 -1.93
N VAL A 141 11.57 -24.05 -1.59
CA VAL A 141 10.88 -24.91 -2.52
C VAL A 141 9.43 -24.45 -2.63
N VAL A 142 9.02 -24.11 -3.84
CA VAL A 142 7.67 -23.68 -4.16
C VAL A 142 7.10 -24.66 -5.19
N ARG A 143 5.93 -25.23 -4.90
CA ARG A 143 5.21 -26.01 -5.89
C ARG A 143 4.11 -25.14 -6.48
N VAL A 144 4.08 -25.07 -7.79
CA VAL A 144 3.17 -24.23 -8.55
C VAL A 144 2.41 -25.11 -9.53
N ARG A 145 1.12 -24.86 -9.69
CA ARG A 145 0.27 -25.52 -10.68
C ARG A 145 -0.40 -24.46 -11.53
N ASP A 146 -0.05 -24.44 -12.80
CA ASP A 146 -0.66 -23.57 -13.81
C ASP A 146 -2.11 -23.96 -14.10
N ALA A 147 -2.92 -23.00 -14.53
CA ALA A 147 -4.31 -23.29 -14.90
C ALA A 147 -4.35 -24.19 -16.15
N GLY A 148 -4.85 -25.42 -15.99
CA GLY A 148 -4.91 -26.42 -17.06
C GLY A 148 -3.79 -27.45 -17.04
N ALA A 149 -2.76 -27.28 -16.21
CA ALA A 149 -1.74 -28.31 -16.01
C ALA A 149 -2.26 -29.47 -15.15
N SER A 150 -2.04 -30.71 -15.61
CA SER A 150 -2.43 -31.91 -14.85
C SER A 150 -1.55 -32.16 -13.62
N ALA A 151 -0.33 -31.62 -13.60
CA ALA A 151 0.64 -31.79 -12.53
C ALA A 151 1.18 -30.46 -12.04
N ALA A 152 1.59 -30.42 -10.77
CA ALA A 152 2.29 -29.28 -10.19
C ALA A 152 3.79 -29.39 -10.48
N GLU A 153 4.39 -28.29 -10.91
CA GLU A 153 5.83 -28.12 -11.06
C GLU A 153 6.46 -27.74 -9.73
N THR A 154 7.72 -28.13 -9.52
CA THR A 154 8.49 -27.76 -8.33
C THR A 154 9.62 -26.83 -8.74
N ILE A 155 9.63 -25.63 -8.15
CA ILE A 155 10.64 -24.60 -8.37
C ILE A 155 11.46 -24.49 -7.09
N VAL A 156 12.79 -24.56 -7.23
CA VAL A 156 13.74 -24.32 -6.15
C VAL A 156 14.41 -22.98 -6.43
N ALA A 157 14.36 -22.08 -5.45
CA ALA A 157 14.93 -20.74 -5.58
C ALA A 157 15.69 -20.31 -4.32
N ASP A 158 16.75 -19.54 -4.49
CA ASP A 158 17.48 -18.92 -3.37
C ASP A 158 16.64 -17.82 -2.69
N HIS A 159 15.83 -17.12 -3.50
CA HIS A 159 14.97 -16.03 -3.06
C HIS A 159 13.57 -16.14 -3.66
N VAL A 160 12.56 -15.82 -2.85
CA VAL A 160 11.16 -15.77 -3.28
C VAL A 160 10.59 -14.41 -2.92
N PHE A 161 10.07 -13.70 -3.91
CA PHE A 161 9.35 -12.44 -3.73
C PHE A 161 7.86 -12.71 -3.84
N SER A 162 7.11 -12.37 -2.80
CA SER A 162 5.65 -12.47 -2.84
C SER A 162 5.00 -11.12 -3.10
N ALA A 163 4.18 -11.07 -4.14
CA ALA A 163 3.22 -9.99 -4.38
C ALA A 163 1.78 -10.44 -4.09
N LEU A 164 1.59 -11.57 -3.40
CA LEU A 164 0.26 -12.08 -3.06
C LEU A 164 -0.39 -11.28 -1.92
N PRO A 165 -1.72 -11.10 -1.92
CA PRO A 165 -2.43 -10.55 -0.78
C PRO A 165 -2.17 -11.35 0.50
N ALA A 166 -2.07 -10.67 1.64
CA ALA A 166 -1.77 -11.29 2.94
C ALA A 166 -2.60 -12.55 3.28
N PRO A 167 -3.94 -12.59 3.12
CA PRO A 167 -4.72 -13.79 3.43
C PRO A 167 -4.42 -14.97 2.49
N ARG A 168 -3.89 -14.71 1.29
CA ARG A 168 -3.45 -15.75 0.35
C ARG A 168 -2.03 -16.22 0.66
N LEU A 169 -1.17 -15.31 1.12
CA LEU A 169 0.23 -15.61 1.44
C LEU A 169 0.38 -16.35 2.79
N ALA A 170 -0.39 -15.96 3.81
CA ALA A 170 -0.28 -16.51 5.17
C ALA A 170 -0.24 -18.05 5.23
N PRO A 171 -1.18 -18.79 4.60
CA PRO A 171 -1.12 -20.26 4.63
C PRO A 171 0.06 -20.83 3.85
N LEU A 172 0.59 -20.10 2.85
CA LEU A 172 1.71 -20.58 2.04
C LEU A 172 3.04 -20.54 2.80
N VAL A 173 3.22 -19.54 3.67
CA VAL A 173 4.47 -19.34 4.41
C VAL A 173 4.46 -19.95 5.81
N GLN A 174 3.37 -20.58 6.24
CA GLN A 174 3.19 -21.07 7.61
C GLN A 174 4.32 -22.00 8.09
N SER A 175 4.80 -22.89 7.22
CA SER A 175 5.87 -23.86 7.48
C SER A 175 7.27 -23.23 7.51
N VAL A 176 7.50 -22.16 6.73
CA VAL A 176 8.83 -21.54 6.58
C VAL A 176 9.02 -20.30 7.45
N ALA A 177 7.94 -19.59 7.75
CA ALA A 177 7.94 -18.32 8.48
C ALA A 177 6.63 -18.18 9.31
N PRO A 178 6.47 -18.96 10.40
CA PRO A 178 5.22 -18.99 11.17
C PRO A 178 4.88 -17.65 11.84
N SER A 179 5.89 -16.87 12.24
CA SER A 179 5.67 -15.53 12.80
C SER A 179 5.11 -14.56 11.76
N ALA A 180 5.64 -14.60 10.53
CA ALA A 180 5.12 -13.82 9.42
C ALA A 180 3.69 -14.26 9.04
N ALA A 181 3.43 -15.58 8.97
CA ALA A 181 2.10 -16.11 8.70
C ALA A 181 1.06 -15.64 9.74
N ALA A 182 1.44 -15.63 11.03
CA ALA A 182 0.59 -15.13 12.10
C ALA A 182 0.32 -13.62 11.99
N ALA A 183 1.30 -12.82 11.58
CA ALA A 183 1.13 -11.39 11.34
C ALA A 183 0.24 -11.12 10.11
N LEU A 184 0.49 -11.82 9.00
CA LEU A 184 -0.28 -11.70 7.76
C LEU A 184 -1.75 -12.07 7.96
N SER A 185 -2.03 -13.12 8.74
CA SER A 185 -3.40 -13.56 9.07
C SER A 185 -4.22 -12.52 9.85
N ARG A 186 -3.56 -11.53 10.47
CA ARG A 186 -4.23 -10.46 11.22
C ARG A 186 -4.56 -9.24 10.36
N LEU A 187 -4.08 -9.19 9.11
CA LEU A 187 -4.34 -8.06 8.21
C LEU A 187 -5.76 -8.18 7.63
N PRO A 188 -6.68 -7.26 7.97
CA PRO A 188 -8.04 -7.31 7.45
C PRO A 188 -8.06 -6.94 5.96
N PHE A 189 -8.98 -7.55 5.22
CA PHE A 189 -9.27 -7.24 3.83
C PHE A 189 -10.75 -6.87 3.69
N THR A 190 -11.03 -5.91 2.82
CA THR A 190 -12.38 -5.49 2.48
C THR A 190 -12.78 -6.09 1.13
N SER A 191 -14.08 -6.38 0.98
CA SER A 191 -14.66 -6.80 -0.30
C SER A 191 -15.30 -5.60 -0.98
N LEU A 192 -15.09 -5.47 -2.29
CA LEU A 192 -15.68 -4.42 -3.12
C LEU A 192 -16.32 -5.04 -4.36
N GLY A 193 -17.53 -4.59 -4.70
CA GLY A 193 -18.19 -4.89 -5.96
C GLY A 193 -18.17 -3.67 -6.87
N VAL A 194 -17.76 -3.85 -8.12
CA VAL A 194 -17.83 -2.79 -9.15
C VAL A 194 -19.01 -3.09 -10.05
N VAL A 195 -19.92 -2.12 -10.20
CA VAL A 195 -21.10 -2.23 -11.06
C VAL A 195 -20.98 -1.16 -12.14
N THR A 196 -20.97 -1.60 -13.40
CA THR A 196 -21.02 -0.72 -14.57
C THR A 196 -22.44 -0.73 -15.09
N LEU A 197 -23.05 0.45 -15.21
CA LEU A 197 -24.44 0.65 -15.67
C LEU A 197 -24.46 1.19 -17.09
#